data_AF-A0A485NAT1-F1
#
_entry.id   AF-A0A485NAT1-F1
#
_cell.length_a   1.000
_cell.length_b   1.000
_cell.length_c   1.000
_cell.angle_alpha   90.00
_cell.angle_beta   90.00
_cell.angle_gamma   90.00
#
_symmetry.space_group_name_H-M   'P 1'
#
loop_
_entity.id
_entity.type
_entity.pdbx_description
1 polymer ?
#
loop_
_entity_poly.entity_id
_entity_poly.type
_entity_poly.pdbx_seq_one_letter_code
_entity_poly.pdbx_strand_id
1 'polypeptide(L)'
;MQFLAAVSPQSFSTPGWKVETKYSTRVLTGNWVEERRKFTKAMEQTPQSIYRKEYVPFPGHRPDQISRWYGKRRVEGLPYKHLLTHHQEPSHRHLISTYDDHYNRHNYNPSLPPRRTWSGHKLLWLPEKADFPLLAPPTNYGLYEQLKQRWLTPRAAPRESIYTSSYPRPPLCAMSRREHAIPVPPPRLHPGPRF
;
A
#
# COMPACT_ATOMS: atom_id res chain seq x y z
N MET A 1 -17.94 72.11 12.86
CA MET A 1 -18.96 71.09 13.19
C MET A 1 -18.28 69.76 13.41
N GLN A 2 -18.69 69.06 14.47
CA GLN A 2 -18.34 67.69 14.90
C GLN A 2 -17.26 67.55 15.98
N PHE A 3 -17.69 67.66 17.24
CA PHE A 3 -17.09 66.95 18.37
C PHE A 3 -17.80 65.60 18.49
N LEU A 4 -17.09 64.50 18.26
CA LEU A 4 -17.61 63.15 18.51
C LEU A 4 -17.51 62.86 20.00
N ALA A 5 -18.66 62.85 20.68
CA ALA A 5 -18.77 62.35 22.04
C ALA A 5 -18.64 60.82 22.03
N ALA A 6 -17.45 60.32 22.34
CA ALA A 6 -17.23 58.89 22.58
C ALA A 6 -17.94 58.51 23.89
N VAL A 7 -19.11 57.89 23.79
CA VAL A 7 -19.80 57.29 24.94
C VAL A 7 -19.07 56.00 25.31
N SER A 8 -18.32 56.03 26.39
CA SER A 8 -17.74 54.82 26.99
C SER A 8 -18.84 54.00 27.67
N PRO A 9 -18.92 52.67 27.46
CA PRO A 9 -19.95 51.85 28.09
C PRO A 9 -19.77 51.80 29.61
N GLN A 10 -20.84 52.10 30.34
CA GLN A 10 -20.94 52.05 31.79
C GLN A 10 -20.78 50.60 32.28
N SER A 11 -19.81 50.32 33.16
CA SER A 11 -19.66 49.00 33.79
C SER A 11 -20.87 48.68 34.68
N PHE A 12 -21.57 47.58 34.38
CA PHE A 12 -22.84 47.11 34.96
C PHE A 12 -22.84 46.74 36.46
N SER A 13 -21.89 47.22 37.27
CA SER A 13 -21.68 46.74 38.65
C SER A 13 -21.96 47.75 39.75
N THR A 14 -22.65 48.88 39.49
CA THR A 14 -22.94 49.86 40.56
C THR A 14 -24.44 49.81 40.93
N PRO A 15 -24.82 49.51 42.19
CA PRO A 15 -26.22 49.50 42.60
C PRO A 15 -26.80 50.92 42.58
N GLY A 16 -28.00 51.07 42.00
CA GLY A 16 -28.56 52.36 41.55
C GLY A 16 -28.93 53.40 42.63
N TRP A 17 -28.70 53.15 43.92
CA TRP A 17 -29.04 54.08 45.01
C TRP A 17 -27.88 54.99 45.44
N LYS A 18 -26.65 54.74 44.97
CA LYS A 18 -25.51 55.66 45.10
C LYS A 18 -25.07 56.13 43.71
N VAL A 19 -25.57 57.29 43.30
CA VAL A 19 -25.14 57.96 42.06
C VAL A 19 -23.96 58.86 42.41
N GLU A 20 -22.75 58.29 42.44
CA GLU A 20 -21.54 59.10 42.58
C GLU A 20 -21.23 59.81 41.24
N THR A 21 -20.77 61.06 41.34
CA THR A 21 -20.36 61.85 40.17
C THR A 21 -19.09 61.23 39.59
N LYS A 22 -19.12 60.86 38.31
CA LYS A 22 -17.96 60.28 37.61
C LYS A 22 -17.05 61.38 37.10
N TYR A 23 -15.81 61.39 37.58
CA TYR A 23 -14.79 62.32 37.15
C TYR A 23 -13.77 61.63 36.24
N SER A 24 -12.97 62.42 35.51
CA SER A 24 -11.84 61.90 34.73
C SER A 24 -10.79 61.28 35.65
N THR A 25 -10.04 60.27 35.17
CA THR A 25 -8.90 59.63 35.89
C THR A 25 -7.79 60.61 36.31
N ARG A 26 -7.82 61.85 35.81
CA ARG A 26 -6.95 62.96 36.23
C ARG A 26 -7.32 63.53 37.60
N VAL A 27 -8.61 63.48 37.96
CA VAL A 27 -9.12 63.95 39.25
C VAL A 27 -8.88 62.85 40.28
N LEU A 28 -8.30 63.23 41.43
CA LEU A 28 -7.89 62.31 42.48
C LEU A 28 -9.05 61.95 43.42
N THR A 29 -10.19 61.57 42.85
CA THR A 29 -11.43 61.22 43.56
C THR A 29 -11.84 59.80 43.24
N GLY A 30 -12.37 59.08 44.24
CA GLY A 30 -12.76 57.68 44.09
C GLY A 30 -11.58 56.75 43.77
N ASN A 31 -11.79 55.79 42.87
CA ASN A 31 -10.86 54.69 42.55
C ASN A 31 -9.77 55.05 41.53
N TRP A 32 -9.29 56.31 41.55
CA TRP A 32 -8.43 56.88 40.52
C TRP A 32 -7.10 56.12 40.34
N VAL A 33 -6.54 55.52 41.41
CA VAL A 33 -5.28 54.75 41.36
C VAL A 33 -5.45 53.47 40.56
N GLU A 34 -6.49 52.69 40.85
CA GLU A 34 -6.76 51.42 40.15
C GLU A 34 -7.20 51.66 38.70
N GLU A 35 -7.95 52.73 38.44
CA GLU A 35 -8.33 53.12 37.07
C GLU A 35 -7.12 53.52 36.21
N ARG A 36 -6.03 53.99 36.82
CA ARG A 36 -4.74 54.23 36.16
C ARG A 36 -3.88 52.96 36.07
N ARG A 37 -3.95 52.06 37.05
CA ARG A 37 -3.26 50.76 37.07
C ARG A 37 -3.95 49.69 36.20
N LYS A 38 -4.53 50.08 35.06
CA LYS A 38 -5.06 49.11 34.10
C LYS A 38 -3.97 48.14 33.70
N PHE A 39 -4.16 46.88 34.09
CA PHE A 39 -3.22 45.81 33.84
C PHE A 39 -2.97 45.68 32.35
N THR A 40 -1.81 46.16 31.90
CA THR A 40 -1.34 45.94 30.54
C THR A 40 -0.75 44.55 30.54
N LYS A 41 -1.55 43.54 30.16
CA LYS A 41 -1.07 42.17 30.04
C LYS A 41 0.11 42.19 29.06
N ALA A 42 1.32 41.94 29.55
CA ALA A 42 2.48 41.78 28.69
C ALA A 42 2.19 40.60 27.74
N MET A 43 1.90 40.90 26.48
CA MET A 43 1.62 39.90 25.45
C MET A 43 2.88 39.19 24.96
N GLU A 44 4.05 39.50 25.53
CA GLU A 44 5.33 39.16 24.92
C GLU A 44 5.61 37.65 24.90
N GLN A 45 5.12 36.87 25.87
CA GLN A 45 5.40 35.43 25.90
C GLN A 45 4.22 34.60 26.40
N THR A 46 3.72 33.72 25.54
CA THR A 46 2.77 32.67 25.92
C THR A 46 3.47 31.66 26.82
N PRO A 47 2.88 31.28 27.98
CA PRO A 47 3.47 30.27 28.85
C PRO A 47 3.66 28.95 28.09
N GLN A 48 4.90 28.48 28.00
CA GLN A 48 5.24 27.21 27.37
C GLN A 48 5.19 26.07 28.40
N SER A 49 4.86 24.86 27.94
CA SER A 49 4.92 23.65 28.77
C SER A 49 6.35 23.37 29.23
N ILE A 50 6.49 22.73 30.40
CA ILE A 50 7.79 22.34 30.98
C ILE A 50 8.55 21.46 29.98
N TYR A 51 7.86 20.49 29.35
CA TYR A 51 8.41 19.65 28.29
C TYR A 51 9.06 20.46 27.16
N ARG A 52 8.42 21.54 26.69
CA ARG A 52 8.98 22.36 25.60
C ARG A 52 10.17 23.21 26.04
N LYS A 53 10.31 23.48 27.34
CA LYS A 53 11.47 24.18 27.90
C LYS A 53 12.67 23.24 28.06
N GLU A 54 12.43 21.99 28.43
CA GLU A 54 13.48 20.99 28.70
C GLU A 54 13.90 20.20 27.46
N TYR A 55 12.97 19.91 26.55
CA TYR A 55 13.27 19.16 25.34
C TYR A 55 13.97 20.04 24.31
N VAL A 56 15.21 19.68 23.98
CA VAL A 56 15.96 20.29 22.87
C VAL A 56 15.72 19.45 21.61
N PRO A 57 14.94 19.94 20.62
CA PRO A 57 14.82 19.24 19.35
C PRO A 57 16.15 19.29 18.61
N PHE A 58 16.62 18.15 18.12
CA PHE A 58 17.76 18.06 17.20
C PHE A 58 17.24 17.89 15.77
N PRO A 59 16.94 19.00 15.04
CA PRO A 59 16.47 18.91 13.68
C PRO A 59 17.54 18.27 12.79
N GLY A 60 17.17 17.21 12.07
CA GLY A 60 18.09 16.47 11.20
C GLY A 60 18.87 15.35 11.89
N HIS A 61 18.70 15.12 13.19
CA HIS A 61 19.25 13.95 13.86
C HIS A 61 18.63 12.67 13.25
N ARG A 62 19.47 11.85 12.62
CA ARG A 62 19.08 10.50 12.20
C ARG A 62 19.49 9.50 13.27
N PRO A 63 18.60 8.61 13.71
CA PRO A 63 18.99 7.55 14.65
C PRO A 63 20.13 6.73 14.05
N ASP A 64 21.11 6.38 14.86
CA ASP A 64 22.21 5.52 14.40
C ASP A 64 21.66 4.15 13.98
N GLN A 65 21.66 3.91 12.67
CA GLN A 65 21.15 2.69 12.07
C GLN A 65 22.04 1.50 12.42
N ILE A 66 23.34 1.74 12.65
CA ILE A 66 24.33 0.70 12.95
C ILE A 66 24.08 0.16 14.36
N SER A 67 24.01 1.04 15.37
CA SER A 67 23.68 0.64 16.74
C SER A 67 22.34 -0.10 16.85
N ARG A 68 21.31 0.37 16.13
CA ARG A 68 20.00 -0.31 16.06
C ARG A 68 20.09 -1.69 15.45
N TRP A 69 20.85 -1.83 14.37
CA TRP A 69 21.02 -3.10 13.67
C TRP A 69 21.77 -4.13 14.52
N TYR A 70 22.83 -3.72 15.22
CA TYR A 70 23.53 -4.59 16.17
C TYR A 70 22.63 -5.02 17.33
N GLY A 71 21.82 -4.10 17.88
CA GLY A 71 20.85 -4.40 18.92
C GLY A 71 19.80 -5.43 18.45
N LYS A 72 19.25 -5.24 17.25
CA LYS A 72 18.28 -6.16 16.65
C LYS A 72 18.89 -7.55 16.43
N ARG A 73 20.09 -7.62 15.85
CA ARG A 73 20.80 -8.88 15.58
C ARG A 73 21.08 -9.67 16.87
N ARG A 74 21.37 -9.01 17.98
CA ARG A 74 21.56 -9.68 19.29
C ARG A 74 20.27 -10.32 19.82
N VAL A 75 19.10 -9.77 19.49
CA VAL A 75 17.79 -10.26 19.96
C VAL A 75 17.16 -11.27 18.99
N GLU A 76 17.61 -11.35 17.74
CA GLU A 76 17.07 -12.25 16.71
C GLU A 76 17.16 -13.76 17.06
N GLY A 77 17.99 -14.15 18.03
CA GLY A 77 18.03 -15.50 18.56
C GLY A 77 18.62 -16.54 17.59
N LEU A 78 18.34 -17.83 17.85
CA LEU A 78 18.84 -18.92 17.02
C LEU A 78 18.01 -19.02 15.72
N PRO A 79 18.63 -19.18 14.54
CA PRO A 79 17.88 -19.29 13.31
C PRO A 79 17.03 -20.56 13.27
N TYR A 80 15.86 -20.46 12.63
CA TYR A 80 14.88 -21.53 12.41
C TYR A 80 15.54 -22.86 11.98
N LYS A 81 16.57 -22.76 11.13
CA LYS A 81 17.32 -23.92 10.61
C LYS A 81 17.78 -24.84 11.74
N HIS A 82 18.27 -24.30 12.85
CA HIS A 82 18.79 -25.13 13.95
C HIS A 82 17.71 -25.68 14.89
N LEU A 83 16.51 -25.08 14.88
CA LEU A 83 15.43 -25.47 15.79
C LEU A 83 14.52 -26.53 15.18
N LEU A 84 14.20 -26.40 13.89
CA LEU A 84 13.11 -27.14 13.27
C LEU A 84 13.54 -28.03 12.10
N THR A 85 14.78 -27.88 11.60
CA THR A 85 15.25 -28.78 10.53
C THR A 85 15.80 -30.07 11.11
N HIS A 86 15.27 -31.18 10.64
CA HIS A 86 15.80 -32.51 10.91
C HIS A 86 16.82 -32.83 9.81
N HIS A 87 18.01 -33.33 10.18
CA HIS A 87 19.06 -33.78 9.25
C HIS A 87 19.49 -32.80 8.14
N GLN A 88 19.35 -31.48 8.36
CA GLN A 88 19.71 -30.44 7.38
C GLN A 88 18.99 -30.57 6.04
N GLU A 89 17.79 -31.15 6.03
CA GLU A 89 17.05 -31.34 4.79
C GLU A 89 16.58 -30.00 4.19
N PRO A 90 16.71 -29.82 2.86
CA PRO A 90 16.11 -28.66 2.20
C PRO A 90 14.59 -28.67 2.37
N SER A 91 13.99 -27.50 2.60
CA SER A 91 12.52 -27.37 2.74
C SER A 91 11.75 -27.83 1.50
N HIS A 92 12.38 -27.75 0.33
CA HIS A 92 11.81 -28.12 -0.97
C HIS A 92 12.12 -29.58 -1.35
N ARG A 93 12.53 -30.43 -0.41
CA ARG A 93 12.86 -31.83 -0.67
C ARG A 93 11.63 -32.67 -1.07
N HIS A 94 10.45 -32.36 -0.51
CA HIS A 94 9.23 -33.14 -0.66
C HIS A 94 8.14 -32.33 -1.40
N LEU A 95 8.28 -32.19 -2.73
CA LEU A 95 7.34 -31.43 -3.57
C LEU A 95 6.31 -32.29 -4.30
N ILE A 96 6.39 -33.62 -4.14
CA ILE A 96 5.56 -34.59 -4.84
C ILE A 96 4.71 -35.32 -3.81
N SER A 97 3.40 -35.32 -4.03
CA SER A 97 2.47 -36.12 -3.21
C SER A 97 2.48 -37.57 -3.66
N THR A 98 2.09 -38.48 -2.76
CA THR A 98 1.92 -39.91 -3.10
C THR A 98 0.91 -40.11 -4.21
N TYR A 99 -0.13 -39.26 -4.27
CA TYR A 99 -1.11 -39.26 -5.36
C TYR A 99 -0.47 -38.92 -6.71
N ASP A 100 0.29 -37.82 -6.80
CA ASP A 100 0.97 -37.41 -8.04
C ASP A 100 1.93 -38.50 -8.55
N ASP A 101 2.70 -39.09 -7.63
CA ASP A 101 3.63 -40.17 -7.95
C ASP A 101 2.93 -41.42 -8.50
N HIS A 102 1.76 -41.77 -7.96
CA HIS A 102 1.00 -42.95 -8.37
C HIS A 102 0.36 -42.78 -9.74
N TYR A 103 -0.32 -41.66 -9.97
CA TYR A 103 -1.14 -41.48 -11.17
C TYR A 103 -0.35 -40.91 -12.34
N ASN A 104 0.54 -39.94 -12.10
CA ASN A 104 1.22 -39.22 -13.19
C ASN A 104 2.59 -39.79 -13.52
N ARG A 105 3.28 -40.35 -12.52
CA ARG A 105 4.67 -40.85 -12.66
C ARG A 105 4.79 -42.36 -12.65
N HIS A 106 3.65 -43.06 -12.57
CA HIS A 106 3.55 -44.51 -12.62
C HIS A 106 4.45 -45.25 -11.62
N ASN A 107 4.65 -44.67 -10.43
CA ASN A 107 5.43 -45.28 -9.35
C ASN A 107 6.90 -45.58 -9.69
N TYR A 108 7.47 -44.95 -10.72
CA TYR A 108 8.87 -45.16 -11.06
C TYR A 108 9.77 -44.29 -10.17
N ASN A 109 10.53 -44.94 -9.28
CA ASN A 109 11.53 -44.26 -8.46
C ASN A 109 12.89 -44.96 -8.56
N PRO A 110 13.93 -44.32 -9.13
CA PRO A 110 15.26 -44.90 -9.27
C PRO A 110 16.02 -45.01 -7.93
N SER A 111 15.59 -44.30 -6.88
CA SER A 111 16.23 -44.37 -5.57
C SER A 111 15.74 -45.53 -4.71
N LEU A 112 14.73 -46.29 -5.16
CA LEU A 112 14.23 -47.46 -4.42
C LEU A 112 15.17 -48.65 -4.61
N PRO A 113 15.49 -49.40 -3.55
CA PRO A 113 16.20 -50.65 -3.71
C PRO A 113 15.32 -51.66 -4.46
N PRO A 114 15.93 -52.49 -5.34
CA PRO A 114 15.19 -53.35 -6.26
C PRO A 114 14.43 -54.51 -5.58
N ARG A 115 14.82 -54.91 -4.38
CA ARG A 115 14.15 -55.96 -3.60
C ARG A 115 13.86 -55.49 -2.18
N ARG A 116 12.65 -55.81 -1.71
CA ARG A 116 12.27 -55.65 -0.30
C ARG A 116 12.82 -56.81 0.53
N THR A 117 13.20 -56.54 1.76
CA THR A 117 13.70 -57.49 2.76
C THR A 117 12.79 -57.49 3.98
N TRP A 118 12.44 -58.67 4.51
CA TRP A 118 11.67 -58.77 5.74
C TRP A 118 12.54 -58.36 6.94
N SER A 119 12.07 -57.39 7.73
CA SER A 119 12.74 -56.97 8.95
C SER A 119 12.04 -57.58 10.16
N GLY A 120 12.71 -58.51 10.84
CA GLY A 120 12.18 -59.16 12.04
C GLY A 120 11.94 -58.19 13.20
N HIS A 121 12.75 -57.12 13.32
CA HIS A 121 12.59 -56.13 14.38
C HIS A 121 11.36 -55.23 14.21
N LYS A 122 11.05 -54.87 12.96
CA LYS A 122 9.89 -54.02 12.64
C LYS A 122 8.65 -54.81 12.23
N LEU A 123 8.78 -56.13 12.01
CA LEU A 123 7.74 -57.02 11.51
C LEU A 123 7.09 -56.52 10.20
N LEU A 124 7.91 -55.98 9.29
CA LEU A 124 7.45 -55.43 8.01
C LEU A 124 8.51 -55.59 6.91
N TRP A 125 8.04 -55.54 5.65
CA TRP A 125 8.89 -55.58 4.47
C TRP A 125 9.52 -54.20 4.23
N LEU A 126 10.82 -54.08 4.48
CA LEU A 126 11.59 -52.86 4.27
C LEU A 126 12.30 -52.86 2.90
N PRO A 127 12.57 -51.67 2.35
CA PRO A 127 11.96 -50.42 2.77
C PRO A 127 10.53 -50.29 2.26
N GLU A 128 9.73 -49.55 3.01
CA GLU A 128 8.45 -49.10 2.51
C GLU A 128 8.67 -48.00 1.48
N LYS A 129 7.70 -47.84 0.59
CA LYS A 129 7.77 -46.81 -0.45
C LYS A 129 7.86 -45.40 0.17
N ALA A 130 7.20 -45.18 1.31
CA ALA A 130 7.20 -43.92 2.03
C ALA A 130 8.58 -43.57 2.62
N ASP A 131 9.44 -44.56 2.88
CA ASP A 131 10.78 -44.34 3.42
C ASP A 131 11.71 -43.67 2.38
N PHE A 132 11.40 -43.82 1.10
CA PHE A 132 12.18 -43.32 -0.03
C PHE A 132 11.30 -42.44 -0.93
N PRO A 133 10.97 -41.21 -0.48
CA PRO A 133 10.20 -40.29 -1.29
C PRO A 133 10.94 -39.95 -2.59
N LEU A 134 10.20 -39.78 -3.67
CA LEU A 134 10.76 -39.40 -4.96
C LEU A 134 11.29 -37.96 -4.90
N LEU A 135 12.60 -37.80 -5.11
CA LEU A 135 13.26 -36.49 -5.15
C LEU A 135 13.28 -35.97 -6.58
N ALA A 136 12.21 -35.28 -6.97
CA ALA A 136 12.09 -34.69 -8.30
C ALA A 136 11.33 -33.36 -8.23
N PRO A 137 11.48 -32.49 -9.24
CA PRO A 137 10.68 -31.28 -9.33
C PRO A 137 9.18 -31.63 -9.44
N PRO A 138 8.26 -30.77 -8.98
CA PRO A 138 6.82 -31.02 -9.06
C PRO A 138 6.35 -31.07 -10.52
N THR A 139 5.28 -31.81 -10.80
CA THR A 139 4.70 -32.00 -12.15
C THR A 139 4.17 -30.70 -12.76
N ASN A 140 3.77 -29.72 -11.93
CA ASN A 140 3.44 -28.31 -12.23
C ASN A 140 2.47 -27.98 -13.38
N TYR A 141 2.11 -28.89 -14.29
CA TYR A 141 1.11 -28.74 -15.38
C TYR A 141 1.09 -27.36 -16.10
N GLY A 142 2.22 -26.65 -16.16
CA GLY A 142 2.30 -25.28 -16.67
C GLY A 142 1.64 -24.18 -15.80
N LEU A 143 1.09 -24.50 -14.62
CA LEU A 143 0.44 -23.52 -13.73
C LEU A 143 1.39 -22.39 -13.33
N TYR A 144 2.61 -22.75 -12.92
CA TYR A 144 3.63 -21.76 -12.57
C TYR A 144 3.98 -20.84 -13.75
N GLU A 145 4.06 -21.38 -14.96
CA GLU A 145 4.37 -20.60 -16.17
C GLU A 145 3.24 -19.61 -16.47
N GLN A 146 1.98 -20.05 -16.38
CA GLN A 146 0.80 -19.19 -16.54
C GLN A 146 0.76 -18.08 -15.49
N LEU A 147 1.01 -18.40 -14.22
CA LEU A 147 1.05 -17.41 -13.15
C LEU A 147 2.20 -16.40 -13.34
N LYS A 148 3.37 -16.90 -13.74
CA LYS A 148 4.53 -16.05 -14.03
C LYS A 148 4.23 -15.09 -15.17
N GLN A 149 3.60 -15.56 -16.25
CA GLN A 149 3.14 -14.70 -17.34
C GLN A 149 2.16 -13.64 -16.82
N ARG A 150 1.16 -14.03 -16.03
CA ARG A 150 0.18 -13.12 -15.44
C ARG A 150 0.79 -12.06 -14.51
N TRP A 151 1.85 -12.39 -13.78
CA TRP A 151 2.53 -11.42 -12.92
C TRP A 151 3.40 -10.45 -13.72
N LEU A 152 4.00 -10.92 -14.81
CA LEU A 152 4.81 -10.08 -15.69
C LEU A 152 3.95 -9.19 -16.59
N THR A 153 2.71 -9.58 -16.90
CA THR A 153 1.80 -8.73 -17.66
C THR A 153 1.49 -7.47 -16.84
N PRO A 154 1.86 -6.27 -17.34
CA PRO A 154 1.56 -5.02 -16.65
C PRO A 154 0.03 -4.88 -16.51
N ARG A 155 -0.40 -4.45 -15.32
CA ARG A 155 -1.82 -4.23 -15.07
C ARG A 155 -2.34 -3.13 -16.00
N ALA A 156 -3.53 -3.34 -16.57
CA ALA A 156 -4.19 -2.39 -17.47
C ALA A 156 -4.16 -0.96 -16.89
N ALA A 157 -4.03 0.04 -17.76
CA ALA A 157 -3.89 1.43 -17.37
C ALA A 157 -5.02 1.82 -16.40
N PRO A 158 -4.76 2.65 -15.37
CA PRO A 158 -5.70 2.94 -14.27
C PRO A 158 -7.02 3.61 -14.69
N ARG A 159 -7.27 3.81 -15.99
CA ARG A 159 -8.46 4.47 -16.55
C ARG A 159 -9.24 3.62 -17.55
N GLU A 160 -8.86 2.37 -17.77
CA GLU A 160 -9.64 1.47 -18.63
C GLU A 160 -10.79 0.87 -17.83
N SER A 161 -12.03 1.20 -18.22
CA SER A 161 -13.21 0.55 -17.67
C SER A 161 -13.29 -0.90 -18.15
N ILE A 162 -13.92 -1.77 -17.36
CA ILE A 162 -14.17 -3.19 -17.72
C ILE A 162 -14.83 -3.30 -19.10
N TYR A 163 -15.75 -2.37 -19.42
CA TYR A 163 -16.39 -2.33 -20.74
C TYR A 163 -15.39 -2.12 -21.88
N THR A 164 -14.44 -1.19 -21.70
CA THR A 164 -13.42 -0.87 -22.73
C THR A 164 -12.42 -2.01 -22.92
N SER A 165 -12.05 -2.71 -21.84
CA SER A 165 -11.14 -3.86 -21.92
C SER A 165 -11.80 -5.11 -22.52
N SER A 166 -13.08 -5.34 -22.22
CA SER A 166 -13.81 -6.53 -22.68
C SER A 166 -14.29 -6.41 -24.13
N TYR A 167 -14.58 -5.19 -24.59
CA TYR A 167 -15.02 -4.91 -25.96
C TYR A 167 -13.93 -4.13 -26.71
N PRO A 168 -12.93 -4.81 -27.29
CA PRO A 168 -11.93 -4.14 -28.10
C PRO A 168 -12.58 -3.49 -29.32
N ARG A 169 -12.08 -2.32 -29.74
CA ARG A 169 -12.58 -1.68 -30.96
C ARG A 169 -12.35 -2.63 -32.14
N PRO A 170 -13.38 -2.94 -32.94
CA PRO A 170 -13.20 -3.76 -34.12
C PRO A 170 -12.21 -3.07 -35.08
N PRO A 171 -11.46 -3.82 -35.89
CA PRO A 171 -10.51 -3.24 -36.84
C PRO A 171 -11.25 -2.27 -37.77
N LEU A 172 -10.60 -1.17 -38.15
CA LEU A 172 -11.23 -0.11 -38.95
C LEU A 172 -11.86 -0.63 -40.26
N CYS A 173 -11.30 -1.71 -40.84
CA CYS A 173 -11.83 -2.36 -42.02
C CYS A 173 -13.21 -3.01 -41.82
N ALA A 174 -13.58 -3.40 -40.59
CA ALA A 174 -14.92 -3.91 -40.28
C ALA A 174 -16.00 -2.83 -40.43
N MET A 175 -15.63 -1.56 -40.28
CA MET A 175 -16.54 -0.42 -40.47
C MET A 175 -16.53 0.10 -41.92
N SER A 176 -15.69 -0.44 -42.80
CA SER A 176 -15.66 -0.04 -44.21
C SER A 176 -16.74 -0.79 -44.99
N ARG A 177 -17.71 -0.05 -45.54
CA ARG A 177 -18.64 -0.60 -46.52
C ARG A 177 -17.88 -0.74 -47.85
N ARG A 178 -17.74 -1.96 -48.36
CA ARG A 178 -17.19 -2.18 -49.71
C ARG A 178 -18.17 -1.61 -50.73
N GLU A 179 -17.82 -0.48 -51.33
CA GLU A 179 -18.54 0.05 -52.47
C GLU A 179 -18.03 -0.68 -53.72
N HIS A 180 -18.86 -1.59 -54.24
CA HIS A 180 -18.63 -2.17 -55.56
C HIS A 180 -19.12 -1.16 -56.59
N ALA A 181 -18.20 -0.46 -57.25
CA ALA A 181 -18.56 0.35 -58.42
C ALA A 181 -19.10 -0.60 -59.49
N ILE A 182 -20.38 -0.45 -59.84
CA ILE A 182 -20.97 -1.15 -60.99
C ILE A 182 -20.32 -0.54 -62.24
N PRO A 183 -19.56 -1.31 -63.04
CA PRO A 183 -18.92 -0.74 -64.23
C PRO A 183 -20.02 -0.32 -65.22
N VAL A 184 -20.21 0.99 -65.40
CA VAL A 184 -21.07 1.52 -66.44
C VAL A 184 -20.32 1.38 -67.77
N PRO A 185 -20.85 0.62 -68.75
CA PRO A 185 -20.16 0.44 -70.02
C PRO A 185 -20.10 1.77 -70.79
N PRO A 186 -18.96 2.10 -71.43
CA PRO A 186 -18.84 3.35 -72.17
C PRO A 186 -19.81 3.37 -73.36
N PRO A 187 -20.40 4.55 -73.69
CA PRO A 187 -21.29 4.68 -74.83
C PRO A 187 -20.54 4.36 -76.13
N ARG A 188 -21.15 3.52 -76.98
CA ARG A 188 -20.57 3.07 -78.25
C ARG A 188 -20.46 4.26 -79.21
N LEU A 189 -19.24 4.59 -79.63
CA LEU A 189 -19.01 5.54 -80.72
C LEU A 189 -19.40 4.87 -82.05
N HIS A 190 -20.35 5.47 -82.76
CA HIS A 190 -20.74 5.01 -84.09
C HIS A 190 -19.64 5.35 -85.11
N PRO A 191 -19.26 4.42 -86.01
CA PRO A 191 -18.29 4.71 -87.05
C PRO A 191 -18.89 5.70 -88.06
N GLY A 192 -18.16 6.79 -88.33
CA GLY A 192 -18.53 7.80 -89.32
C GLY A 192 -18.48 7.26 -90.76
N PRO A 193 -19.17 7.93 -91.71
CA PRO A 193 -19.33 7.44 -93.07
C PRO A 193 -17.99 7.37 -93.79
N ARG A 194 -17.74 6.24 -94.46
CA ARG A 194 -16.62 6.08 -95.39
C ARG A 194 -17.05 6.63 -96.75
N PHE A 195 -16.22 7.52 -97.30
CA PHE A 195 -16.35 8.07 -98.65
C PHE A 195 -16.22 6.98 -99.71
#